data_AF-A0A7I8D7M7-F1
#
_entry.id   AF-A0A7I8D7M7-F1
#
_cell.length_a   1.000
_cell.length_b   1.000
_cell.length_c   1.000
_cell.angle_alpha   90.00
_cell.angle_beta   90.00
_cell.angle_gamma   90.00
#
_symmetry.space_group_name_H-M   'P 1'
#
loop_
_entity.id
_entity.type
_entity.pdbx_description
1 polymer ?
#
loop_
_entity_poly.entity_id
_entity_poly.type
_entity_poly.pdbx_seq_one_letter_code
_entity_poly.pdbx_strand_id
1 'polypeptide(L)'
;MLDFLIVTGSLYLLYNFGMRQMVRACLFHSRTSDRMANFLFLTAGCTVTLYISVLFLFPHLAGWSVLAKSLLPTVSGIWLGEFMYSRNLHVTMRLLQRIRRKGDRTSE
;
A
#
# COMPACT_ATOMS: atom_id res chain seq x y z
N MET A 1 -8.38 10.90 19.35
CA MET A 1 -8.75 11.66 18.12
C MET A 1 -7.52 12.10 17.34
N LEU A 2 -6.52 12.68 18.00
CA LEU A 2 -5.25 13.08 17.36
C LEU A 2 -4.49 11.89 16.74
N ASP A 3 -4.42 10.74 17.42
CA ASP A 3 -3.74 9.54 16.89
C ASP A 3 -4.38 9.01 15.60
N PHE A 4 -5.71 9.04 15.52
CA PHE A 4 -6.44 8.66 14.32
C PHE A 4 -6.13 9.60 13.14
N LEU A 5 -6.04 10.90 13.40
CA LEU A 5 -5.67 11.90 12.38
C LEU A 5 -4.23 11.71 11.89
N ILE A 6 -3.29 11.43 12.80
CA ILE A 6 -1.88 11.18 12.43
C ILE A 6 -1.75 9.90 11.59
N VAL A 7 -2.41 8.82 12.01
CA VAL A 7 -2.38 7.55 11.26
C VAL A 7 -3.05 7.72 9.90
N THR A 8 -4.22 8.34 9.84
CA THR A 8 -4.94 8.58 8.57
C THR A 8 -4.15 9.52 7.65
N GLY A 9 -3.57 10.58 8.19
CA GLY A 9 -2.74 11.53 7.42
C GLY A 9 -1.47 10.88 6.88
N SER A 10 -0.76 10.11 7.70
CA SER A 10 0.43 9.37 7.25
C SER A 10 0.10 8.32 6.20
N LEU A 11 -1.00 7.58 6.36
CA LEU A 11 -1.48 6.64 5.35
C LEU A 11 -1.83 7.31 4.03
N TYR A 12 -2.52 8.45 4.09
CA TYR A 12 -2.86 9.22 2.89
C TYR A 12 -1.61 9.67 2.15
N LEU A 13 -0.60 10.17 2.88
CA LEU A 13 0.68 10.57 2.30
C LEU A 13 1.41 9.36 1.71
N LEU A 14 1.56 8.27 2.45
CA LEU A 14 2.21 7.03 1.99
C LEU A 14 1.54 6.49 0.72
N TYR A 15 0.21 6.48 0.69
CA TYR A 15 -0.56 6.02 -0.47
C TYR A 15 -0.35 6.93 -1.68
N ASN A 16 -0.45 8.24 -1.51
CA ASN A 16 -0.25 9.20 -2.60
C ASN A 16 1.18 9.17 -3.15
N PHE A 17 2.18 9.12 -2.27
CA PHE A 17 3.57 8.98 -2.70
C PHE A 17 3.83 7.63 -3.36
N GLY A 18 3.26 6.55 -2.84
CA GLY A 18 3.34 5.20 -3.41
C GLY A 18 2.78 5.16 -4.82
N MET A 19 1.57 5.69 -5.03
CA MET A 19 0.96 5.80 -6.36
C MET A 19 1.80 6.64 -7.32
N ARG A 20 2.33 7.78 -6.88
CA ARG A 20 3.19 8.63 -7.72
C ARG A 20 4.47 7.90 -8.14
N GLN A 21 5.12 7.18 -7.23
CA GLN A 21 6.31 6.38 -7.55
C GLN A 21 5.95 5.22 -8.48
N MET A 22 4.84 4.54 -8.25
CA MET A 22 4.41 3.42 -9.10
C MET A 22 4.11 3.86 -10.54
N VAL A 23 3.44 5.02 -10.72
CA VAL A 23 3.20 5.60 -12.04
C VAL A 23 4.52 6.00 -12.70
N ARG A 24 5.45 6.63 -11.97
CA ARG A 24 6.79 6.94 -12.47
C ARG A 24 7.56 5.69 -12.88
N ALA A 25 7.49 4.62 -12.09
CA ALA A 25 8.11 3.35 -12.40
C ALA A 25 7.57 2.76 -13.71
N CYS A 26 6.26 2.82 -13.92
CA CYS A 26 5.62 2.34 -15.16
C CYS A 26 5.99 3.20 -16.38
N LEU A 27 6.10 4.52 -16.23
CA LEU A 27 6.46 5.42 -17.34
C LEU A 27 7.95 5.31 -17.71
N PHE A 28 8.83 5.35 -16.71
CA PHE A 28 10.29 5.37 -16.91
C PHE A 28 10.93 3.97 -16.87
N HIS A 29 10.15 2.90 -16.73
CA HIS A 29 10.63 1.52 -16.56
C HIS A 29 11.69 1.39 -15.45
N SER A 30 11.56 2.20 -14.39
CA SER A 30 12.57 2.31 -13.34
C SER A 30 12.32 1.32 -12.20
N ARG A 31 13.23 0.34 -12.06
CA ARG A 31 13.16 -0.69 -11.01
C ARG A 31 13.34 -0.13 -9.58
N THR A 32 14.03 1.01 -9.43
CA THR A 32 14.22 1.65 -8.12
C THR A 32 12.94 2.33 -7.64
N SER A 33 12.23 2.99 -8.55
CA SER A 33 10.92 3.62 -8.27
C SER A 33 9.85 2.56 -7.96
N ASP A 34 9.90 1.41 -8.64
CA ASP A 34 9.02 0.26 -8.39
C ASP A 34 9.21 -0.31 -6.98
N ARG A 35 10.46 -0.56 -6.59
CA ARG A 35 10.79 -1.01 -5.23
C ARG A 35 10.35 0.00 -4.17
N MET A 36 10.58 1.30 -4.41
CA MET A 36 10.18 2.36 -3.50
C MET A 36 8.65 2.40 -3.34
N ALA A 37 7.90 2.24 -4.43
CA ALA A 37 6.45 2.13 -4.37
C ALA A 37 6.02 0.93 -3.52
N ASN A 38 6.60 -0.25 -3.78
CA ASN A 38 6.30 -1.45 -2.99
C ASN A 38 6.56 -1.25 -1.49
N PHE A 39 7.70 -0.66 -1.11
CA PHE A 39 8.01 -0.35 0.29
C PHE A 39 7.00 0.60 0.94
N LEU A 40 6.52 1.62 0.21
CA LEU A 40 5.50 2.55 0.70
C LEU A 40 4.16 1.85 0.95
N PHE A 41 3.74 0.96 0.04
CA PHE A 41 2.52 0.17 0.22
C PHE A 41 2.63 -0.88 1.33
N LEU A 42 3.79 -1.53 1.47
CA LEU A 42 4.07 -2.43 2.60
C LEU A 42 4.00 -1.70 3.94
N THR A 43 4.61 -0.51 4.02
CA THR A 43 4.59 0.31 5.23
C THR A 43 3.18 0.77 5.57
N ALA A 44 2.39 1.17 4.55
CA ALA A 44 0.97 1.51 4.72
C ALA A 44 0.14 0.31 5.21
N GLY A 45 0.33 -0.88 4.63
CA GLY A 45 -0.34 -2.11 5.06
C GLY A 45 -0.02 -2.47 6.51
N CYS A 46 1.27 -2.46 6.88
CA CYS A 46 1.69 -2.73 8.25
C CYS A 46 1.17 -1.70 9.26
N THR A 47 1.15 -0.41 8.91
CA THR A 47 0.62 0.64 9.80
C THR A 47 -0.89 0.52 10.02
N VAL A 48 -1.67 0.25 8.97
CA VAL A 48 -3.12 -0.03 9.10
C VAL A 48 -3.36 -1.23 10.01
N THR A 49 -2.67 -2.35 9.74
CA THR A 49 -2.93 -3.59 10.45
C THR A 49 -2.49 -3.52 11.91
N LEU A 50 -1.36 -2.86 12.20
CA LEU A 50 -0.94 -2.59 13.58
C LEU A 50 -1.94 -1.69 14.30
N TYR A 51 -2.42 -0.63 13.65
CA TYR A 51 -3.41 0.27 14.24
C TYR A 51 -4.72 -0.44 14.60
N ILE A 52 -5.25 -1.24 13.67
CA ILE A 52 -6.45 -2.06 13.91
C ILE A 52 -6.21 -3.08 15.02
N SER A 53 -5.02 -3.70 15.03
CA SER A 53 -4.69 -4.71 16.03
C SER A 53 -4.56 -4.12 17.43
N VAL A 54 -3.98 -2.93 17.56
CA VAL A 54 -3.89 -2.21 18.84
C VAL A 54 -5.26 -1.79 19.34
N LEU A 55 -6.13 -1.29 18.46
CA LEU A 55 -7.45 -0.79 18.86
C LEU A 55 -8.49 -1.88 19.13
N PHE A 56 -8.49 -2.96 18.36
CA PHE A 56 -9.55 -3.97 18.41
C PHE A 56 -9.05 -5.34 18.87
N LEU A 57 -7.86 -5.76 18.45
CA LEU A 57 -7.40 -7.14 18.66
C LEU A 57 -6.75 -7.35 20.03
N PHE A 58 -5.90 -6.42 20.46
CA PHE A 58 -5.15 -6.53 21.72
C PHE A 58 -6.01 -6.37 22.99
N PRO A 59 -7.05 -5.54 23.04
CA PRO A 59 -7.94 -5.44 24.20
C PRO A 59 -8.73 -6.73 24.45
N HIS A 60 -9.09 -7.46 23.40
CA HIS A 60 -9.89 -8.68 23.49
C HIS A 60 -9.07 -9.97 23.68
N LEU A 61 -7.76 -9.92 23.46
CA LEU A 61 -6.87 -11.10 23.48
C LEU A 61 -5.72 -10.91 24.46
N ALA A 62 -6.06 -10.58 25.72
CA ALA A 62 -5.10 -10.32 26.79
C ALA A 62 -4.12 -11.50 27.01
N GLY A 63 -4.61 -12.75 26.93
CA GLY A 63 -3.85 -13.97 27.22
C GLY A 63 -2.93 -14.48 26.09
N TRP A 64 -2.84 -13.77 24.96
CA TRP A 64 -1.97 -14.19 23.86
C TRP A 64 -0.50 -13.86 24.12
N SER A 65 0.39 -14.75 23.69
CA SER A 65 1.83 -14.54 23.78
C SER A 65 2.25 -13.29 23.01
N VAL A 66 3.26 -12.58 23.52
CA VAL A 66 3.82 -11.37 22.88
C VAL A 66 4.21 -11.65 21.43
N LEU A 67 4.67 -12.88 21.16
CA LEU A 67 5.10 -13.36 19.86
C LEU A 67 3.92 -13.54 18.89
N ALA A 68 2.76 -14.00 19.37
CA ALA A 68 1.54 -14.07 18.55
C ALA A 68 0.97 -12.67 18.26
N LYS A 69 1.05 -11.75 19.24
CA LYS A 69 0.62 -10.36 19.10
C LYS A 69 1.48 -9.56 18.11
N SER A 70 2.73 -9.96 17.86
CA SER A 70 3.58 -9.33 16.84
C SER A 70 3.47 -10.02 15.48
N LEU A 71 3.49 -11.36 15.43
CA LEU A 71 3.49 -12.10 14.17
C LEU A 71 2.21 -11.90 13.36
N LEU A 72 1.03 -12.03 13.99
CA LEU A 72 -0.24 -11.92 13.26
C LEU A 72 -0.42 -10.57 12.55
N PRO A 73 -0.29 -9.42 13.23
CA PRO A 73 -0.42 -8.13 12.55
C PRO A 73 0.69 -7.87 11.54
N THR A 74 1.89 -8.42 11.76
CA THR A 74 2.99 -8.24 10.80
C THR A 74 2.73 -9.02 9.51
N VAL A 75 2.34 -10.31 9.62
CA VAL A 75 2.04 -11.15 8.45
C VAL A 75 0.83 -10.60 7.69
N SER A 76 -0.24 -10.23 8.40
CA SER A 76 -1.43 -9.65 7.76
C SER A 76 -1.17 -8.24 7.21
N GLY A 77 -0.26 -7.47 7.82
CA GLY A 77 0.21 -6.17 7.31
C GLY A 77 0.99 -6.29 6.01
N ILE A 78 1.94 -7.23 5.94
CA ILE A 78 2.69 -7.52 4.72
C ILE A 78 1.74 -7.97 3.61
N TRP A 79 0.86 -8.93 3.90
CA TRP A 79 -0.11 -9.44 2.93
C TRP A 79 -1.03 -8.33 2.41
N LEU A 80 -1.54 -7.47 3.30
CA LEU A 80 -2.37 -6.33 2.92
C LEU A 80 -1.61 -5.34 2.04
N GLY A 81 -0.36 -5.03 2.39
CA GLY A 81 0.51 -4.14 1.62
C GLY A 81 0.80 -4.67 0.21
N GLU A 82 1.15 -5.94 0.08
CA GLU A 82 1.37 -6.60 -1.21
C GLU A 82 0.09 -6.67 -2.05
N PHE A 83 -1.05 -6.95 -1.42
CA PHE A 83 -2.35 -6.95 -2.08
C PHE A 83 -2.70 -5.56 -2.63
N MET A 84 -2.51 -4.51 -1.82
CA MET A 84 -2.73 -3.13 -2.26
C MET A 84 -1.80 -2.75 -3.41
N TYR A 85 -0.52 -3.13 -3.33
CA TYR A 85 0.46 -2.87 -4.38
C TYR A 85 0.08 -3.55 -5.69
N SER A 86 -0.12 -4.87 -5.68
CA SER A 86 -0.43 -5.66 -6.87
C SER A 86 -1.73 -5.22 -7.55
N ARG A 87 -2.78 -4.95 -6.78
CA ARG A 87 -4.04 -4.41 -7.29
C ARG A 87 -3.84 -3.06 -7.97
N ASN A 88 -3.12 -2.15 -7.32
CA ASN A 88 -2.89 -0.82 -7.88
C ASN A 88 -2.00 -0.86 -9.12
N LEU A 89 -0.98 -1.71 -9.13
CA LEU A 89 -0.12 -1.93 -10.29
C LEU A 89 -0.93 -2.41 -11.49
N HIS A 90 -1.81 -3.40 -11.27
CA HIS A 90 -2.68 -3.94 -12.31
C HIS A 90 -3.64 -2.89 -12.89
N VAL A 91 -4.24 -2.08 -12.03
CA VAL A 91 -5.11 -0.97 -12.45
C VAL A 91 -4.33 0.07 -13.25
N THR A 92 -3.13 0.42 -12.79
CA THR A 92 -2.29 1.45 -13.43
C THR A 92 -1.80 0.99 -14.79
N MET A 93 -1.34 -0.26 -14.92
CA MET A 93 -0.97 -0.87 -16.20
C MET A 93 -2.14 -0.87 -17.18
N ARG A 94 -3.35 -1.26 -16.74
CA ARG A 94 -4.56 -1.22 -17.58
C ARG A 94 -4.91 0.19 -18.05
N LEU A 95 -4.77 1.19 -17.19
CA LEU A 95 -5.04 2.60 -17.53
C LEU A 95 -4.01 3.12 -18.54
N LEU A 96 -2.71 2.86 -18.33
CA LEU A 96 -1.65 3.26 -19.25
C LEU A 96 -1.81 2.60 -20.62
N GLN A 97 -2.15 1.31 -20.67
CA GLN A 97 -2.45 0.61 -21.91
C GLN A 97 -3.64 1.23 -22.67
N ARG A 98 -4.70 1.63 -21.94
CA ARG A 98 -5.86 2.31 -22.55
C ARG A 98 -5.49 3.68 -23.12
N ILE A 99 -4.66 4.46 -22.41
CA ILE A 99 -4.19 5.77 -22.89
C ILE A 99 -3.35 5.61 -24.16
N ARG A 100 -2.41 4.67 -24.17
CA ARG A 100 -1.56 4.38 -25.34
C ARG A 100 -2.40 4.02 -26.58
N ARG A 101 -3.36 3.10 -26.43
CA ARG A 101 -4.28 2.69 -27.52
C ARG A 101 -5.16 3.83 -28.02
N LYS A 102 -5.51 4.81 -27.18
CA LYS A 102 -6.29 5.98 -27.59
C LYS A 102 -5.43 7.00 -28.35
N GLY A 103 -4.17 7.18 -27.94
CA GLY A 103 -3.21 8.03 -28.65
C GLY A 103 -2.96 7.56 -30.08
N ASP A 104 -2.82 6.26 -30.29
CA ASP A 104 -2.60 5.68 -31.62
C ASP A 104 -3.80 5.93 -32.56
N ARG A 105 -5.03 5.84 -32.05
CA ARG A 105 -6.27 6.08 -32.83
C ARG A 105 -6.56 7.55 -33.15
N THR A 106 -5.89 8.48 -32.49
CA THR A 106 -6.08 9.93 -32.77
C THR A 106 -5.03 10.44 -33.78
N SER A 107 -4.07 9.57 -34.14
CA SER A 107 -2.99 9.88 -35.08
C SER A 107 -3.24 9.31 -36.49
N GLU A 108 -4.38 8.62 -36.69
CA GLU A 108 -4.95 8.20 -37.97
C GLU A 108 -6.04 9.19 -38.41
#